data_AF-A0A1Q8ZS33-F1
#
_entry.id   AF-A0A1Q8ZS33-F1
#
_cell.length_a   1.000
_cell.length_b   1.000
_cell.length_c   1.000
_cell.angle_alpha   90.00
_cell.angle_beta   90.00
_cell.angle_gamma   90.00
#
_symmetry.space_group_name_H-M   'P 1'
#
loop_
_entity.id
_entity.type
_entity.pdbx_description
1 polymer ?
#
loop_
_entity_poly.entity_id
_entity_poly.type
_entity_poly.pdbx_seq_one_letter_code
_entity_poly.pdbx_strand_id
1 'polypeptide(L)'
;MVQRHVVALQLANGQMRFEPLKAWLRSNPGQLPAGVSTEDKTSHQLRSILRRQGWQVEFLPEEVRLTKSGTVFSEEQIATASDDESFIEDEREEDFETRFSLESQLRDFISGNLPRIPINGRYLKLFVDANGVDGVEYQVGVGRIDILALDSDGSFYVFELKRAESSDRVLGQLTRYMGWLKKTIAADREVYGVIVSKEIGSNLRYAVSVVPNVFLFEYAIQFTLNEAHQLPS
;
A
#
# COMPACT_ATOMS: atom_id res chain seq x y z
N MET A 1 17.60 -7.38 6.76
CA MET A 1 18.75 -6.47 6.91
C MET A 1 18.31 -5.21 6.23
N VAL A 2 18.16 -4.10 6.98
CA VAL A 2 17.48 -2.89 6.48
C VAL A 2 18.31 -2.28 5.35
N GLN A 3 17.70 -2.11 4.17
CA GLN A 3 18.38 -1.50 3.02
C GLN A 3 18.65 0.00 3.25
N ARG A 4 19.89 0.44 2.99
CA ARG A 4 20.28 1.86 3.07
C ARG A 4 19.83 2.63 1.83
N HIS A 5 19.15 3.78 1.97
CA HIS A 5 18.77 4.60 0.82
C HIS A 5 19.83 5.67 0.55
N VAL A 6 20.42 5.63 -0.63
CA VAL A 6 21.53 6.51 -1.03
C VAL A 6 21.24 7.22 -2.34
N VAL A 7 21.72 8.46 -2.44
CA VAL A 7 21.76 9.23 -3.67
C VAL A 7 23.14 9.06 -4.30
N ALA A 8 23.19 8.59 -5.54
CA ALA A 8 24.41 8.47 -6.33
C ALA A 8 24.64 9.77 -7.11
N LEU A 9 25.66 10.50 -6.72
CA LEU A 9 26.07 11.77 -7.31
C LEU A 9 27.26 11.55 -8.23
N GLN A 10 27.09 11.90 -9.51
CA GLN A 10 28.19 11.91 -10.47
C GLN A 10 28.92 13.25 -10.42
N LEU A 11 30.20 13.21 -10.08
CA LEU A 11 31.11 14.35 -10.08
C LEU A 11 31.58 14.68 -11.50
N ALA A 12 32.00 15.93 -11.71
CA ALA A 12 32.51 16.40 -13.01
C ALA A 12 33.76 15.64 -13.48
N ASN A 13 34.54 15.09 -12.54
CA ASN A 13 35.71 14.25 -12.81
C ASN A 13 35.35 12.78 -13.14
N GLY A 14 34.05 12.43 -13.20
CA GLY A 14 33.55 11.09 -13.48
C GLY A 14 33.48 10.16 -12.26
N GLN A 15 33.93 10.59 -11.07
CA GLN A 15 33.78 9.83 -9.85
C GLN A 15 32.33 9.83 -9.35
N MET A 16 31.95 8.76 -8.65
CA MET A 16 30.64 8.63 -8.01
C MET A 16 30.80 8.82 -6.51
N ARG A 17 29.90 9.61 -5.91
CA ARG A 17 29.77 9.75 -4.46
C ARG A 17 28.37 9.31 -4.03
N PHE A 18 28.27 8.67 -2.87
CA PHE A 18 27.00 8.17 -2.33
C PHE A 18 26.68 8.88 -1.02
N GLU A 19 25.51 9.51 -0.96
CA GLU A 19 25.06 10.27 0.20
C GLU A 19 23.75 9.68 0.75
N PRO A 20 23.53 9.63 2.07
CA PRO A 20 22.25 9.22 2.63
C PRO A 20 21.10 10.08 2.10
N LEU A 21 20.01 9.45 1.67
CA LEU A 21 18.94 10.14 0.94
C LEU A 21 18.37 11.36 1.68
N LYS A 22 18.02 11.22 2.96
CA LYS A 22 17.43 12.32 3.74
C LYS A 22 18.45 13.43 4.01
N ALA A 23 19.67 13.08 4.40
CA ALA A 23 20.75 14.04 4.63
C ALA A 23 21.01 14.88 3.37
N TRP A 24 21.09 14.22 2.20
CA TRP A 24 21.27 14.91 0.93
C TRP A 24 20.10 15.83 0.57
N LEU A 25 18.86 15.38 0.77
CA LEU A 25 17.66 16.17 0.46
C LEU A 25 17.47 17.39 1.37
N ARG A 26 17.95 17.35 2.62
CA ARG A 26 17.98 18.53 3.51
C ARG A 26 18.84 19.65 2.93
N SER A 27 20.01 19.28 2.42
CA SER A 27 20.94 20.21 1.76
C SER A 27 20.50 20.58 0.34
N ASN A 28 19.58 19.81 -0.26
CA ASN A 28 19.09 19.99 -1.63
C ASN A 28 17.55 20.04 -1.71
N PRO A 29 16.88 20.95 -0.98
CA PRO A 29 15.42 20.96 -0.90
C PRO A 29 14.74 21.25 -2.24
N GLY A 30 15.43 21.94 -3.16
CA GLY A 30 14.94 22.22 -4.52
C GLY A 30 14.74 20.98 -5.39
N GLN A 31 15.13 19.79 -4.93
CA GLN A 31 14.88 18.53 -5.61
C GLN A 31 13.48 17.97 -5.30
N LEU A 32 12.83 18.45 -4.23
CA LEU A 32 11.48 18.03 -3.86
C LEU A 32 10.44 19.03 -4.38
N PRO A 33 9.19 18.60 -4.65
CA PRO A 33 8.09 19.51 -4.97
C PRO A 33 7.85 20.53 -3.84
N ALA A 34 7.32 21.72 -4.19
CA ALA A 34 6.98 22.74 -3.20
C ALA A 34 6.03 22.19 -2.11
N GLY A 35 6.33 22.48 -0.84
CA GLY A 35 5.54 22.03 0.31
C GLY A 35 5.86 20.61 0.79
N VAL A 36 6.81 19.91 0.17
CA VAL A 36 7.30 18.62 0.64
C VAL A 36 8.46 18.80 1.60
N SER A 37 8.27 18.38 2.85
CA SER A 37 9.31 18.35 3.90
C SER A 37 10.04 17.00 3.90
N THR A 38 11.37 17.03 4.06
CA THR A 38 12.21 15.83 4.21
C THR A 38 12.01 15.16 5.56
N GLU A 39 11.76 15.93 6.63
CA GLU A 39 11.60 15.40 7.99
C GLU A 39 10.28 14.65 8.18
N ASP A 40 9.22 15.10 7.51
CA ASP A 40 7.89 14.52 7.64
C ASP A 40 7.68 13.29 6.74
N LYS A 41 8.72 12.85 6.02
CA LYS A 41 8.64 11.77 5.03
C LYS A 41 9.67 10.69 5.24
N THR A 42 9.26 9.46 4.94
CA THR A 42 10.17 8.30 4.93
C THR A 42 11.05 8.28 3.68
N SER A 43 12.17 7.55 3.71
CA SER A 43 13.07 7.41 2.57
C SER A 43 12.37 6.86 1.33
N HIS A 44 11.39 5.96 1.52
CA HIS A 44 10.53 5.43 0.45
C HIS A 44 9.56 6.47 -0.13
N GLN A 45 8.93 7.30 0.71
CA GLN A 45 8.04 8.37 0.23
C GLN A 45 8.82 9.38 -0.59
N LEU A 46 10.01 9.76 -0.13
CA LEU A 46 10.92 10.63 -0.86
C LEU A 46 11.36 9.98 -2.17
N ARG A 47 11.73 8.70 -2.17
CA ARG A 47 12.07 7.93 -3.38
C ARG A 47 10.90 7.86 -4.38
N SER A 48 9.67 7.62 -3.92
CA SER A 48 8.46 7.59 -4.76
C SER A 48 8.19 8.95 -5.41
N ILE A 49 8.44 10.04 -4.68
CA ILE A 49 8.34 11.41 -5.20
C ILE A 49 9.43 11.64 -6.27
N LEU A 50 10.69 11.33 -5.95
CA LEU A 50 11.82 11.50 -6.86
C LEU A 50 11.68 10.65 -8.12
N ARG A 51 11.22 9.39 -8.01
CA ARG A 51 10.95 8.51 -9.17
C ARG A 51 9.92 9.13 -10.12
N ARG A 52 8.87 9.77 -9.58
CA ARG A 52 7.88 10.52 -10.39
C ARG A 52 8.46 11.77 -11.06
N GLN A 53 9.57 12.29 -10.54
CA GLN A 53 10.33 13.39 -11.13
C GLN A 53 11.47 12.90 -12.05
N GLY A 54 11.46 11.63 -12.46
CA GLY A 54 12.39 11.07 -13.43
C GLY A 54 13.69 10.53 -12.84
N TRP A 55 13.79 10.39 -11.52
CA TRP A 55 14.93 9.71 -10.90
C TRP A 55 14.88 8.21 -11.16
N GLN A 56 16.03 7.64 -11.50
CA GLN A 56 16.23 6.20 -11.61
C GLN A 56 16.48 5.60 -10.24
N VAL A 57 15.97 4.40 -10.02
CA VAL A 57 16.10 3.67 -8.76
C VAL A 57 16.63 2.27 -9.05
N GLU A 58 17.74 1.93 -8.40
CA GLU A 58 18.36 0.61 -8.44
C GLU A 58 18.27 -0.03 -7.05
N PHE A 59 17.83 -1.29 -7.00
CA PHE A 59 17.72 -2.05 -5.75
C PHE A 59 18.87 -3.05 -5.68
N LEU A 60 19.72 -2.89 -4.68
CA LEU A 60 20.84 -3.77 -4.37
C LEU A 60 20.55 -4.49 -3.04
N PRO A 61 21.19 -5.65 -2.76
CA PRO A 61 20.91 -6.40 -1.54
C PRO A 61 20.99 -5.59 -0.24
N GLU A 62 21.93 -4.64 -0.17
CA GLU A 62 22.22 -3.85 1.05
C GLU A 62 21.82 -2.37 0.96
N GLU A 63 21.41 -1.89 -0.22
CA GLU A 63 21.12 -0.48 -0.45
C GLU A 63 20.15 -0.24 -1.61
N VAL A 64 19.45 0.88 -1.58
CA VAL A 64 18.66 1.40 -2.68
C VAL A 64 19.31 2.67 -3.18
N ARG A 65 19.66 2.69 -4.47
CA ARG A 65 20.41 3.77 -5.09
C ARG A 65 19.52 4.61 -5.99
N LEU A 66 19.51 5.92 -5.75
CA LEU A 66 18.78 6.91 -6.55
C LEU A 66 19.77 7.69 -7.42
N THR A 67 19.51 7.76 -8.72
CA THR A 67 20.34 8.48 -9.69
C THR A 67 19.49 9.42 -10.53
N LYS A 68 19.92 10.67 -10.70
CA LYS A 68 19.27 11.61 -11.62
C LYS A 68 20.05 11.68 -12.93
N SER A 69 19.51 11.11 -14.00
CA SER A 69 20.18 11.10 -15.31
C SER A 69 20.40 12.53 -15.84
N GLY A 70 21.61 12.79 -16.34
CA GLY A 70 21.97 14.07 -16.97
C GLY A 70 22.30 15.22 -16.01
N THR A 71 22.41 14.95 -14.71
CA THR A 71 22.82 15.97 -13.72
C THR A 71 24.23 15.68 -13.23
N VAL A 72 25.17 16.58 -13.54
CA VAL A 72 26.50 16.62 -12.94
C VAL A 72 26.43 17.60 -11.78
N PHE A 73 26.79 17.15 -10.58
CA PHE A 73 26.77 18.00 -9.39
C PHE A 73 28.15 18.64 -9.18
N SER A 74 28.16 19.93 -8.81
CA SER A 74 29.39 20.68 -8.51
C SER A 74 29.92 20.33 -7.10
N GLU A 75 31.23 20.40 -6.88
CA GLU A 75 31.85 20.06 -5.58
C GLU A 75 31.26 20.87 -4.41
N GLU A 76 30.83 22.10 -4.66
CA GLU A 76 30.20 22.99 -3.66
C GLU A 76 28.80 22.51 -3.21
N GLN A 77 28.05 21.80 -4.06
CA GLN A 77 26.72 21.24 -3.71
C GLN A 77 26.83 19.97 -2.84
N ILE A 78 28.05 19.46 -2.67
CA ILE A 78 28.34 18.16 -2.06
C ILE A 78 29.12 18.37 -0.74
N ALA A 79 29.69 19.55 -0.52
CA ALA A 79 30.56 19.86 0.62
C ALA A 79 29.82 20.15 1.95
N THR A 80 28.49 20.23 1.98
CA THR A 80 27.72 20.62 3.19
C THR A 80 27.06 19.48 3.95
N ALA A 81 27.28 18.21 3.58
CA ALA A 81 26.84 17.07 4.40
C ALA A 81 27.92 16.75 5.43
N SER A 82 27.77 17.28 6.64
CA SER A 82 28.63 17.02 7.80
C SER A 82 28.70 15.51 8.08
N ASP A 83 29.93 15.00 8.30
CA ASP A 83 30.30 13.59 8.53
C ASP A 83 29.71 12.91 9.79
N ASP A 84 28.66 13.48 10.43
CA ASP A 84 28.16 13.02 11.74
C ASP A 84 26.71 12.48 11.73
N GLU A 85 26.02 12.43 10.59
CA GLU A 85 24.70 11.80 10.50
C GLU A 85 24.81 10.31 10.16
N SER A 86 24.57 9.46 11.15
CA SER A 86 24.42 8.03 10.98
C SER A 86 23.26 7.70 10.03
N PHE A 87 23.37 6.55 9.33
CA PHE A 87 22.22 5.94 8.65
C PHE A 87 21.18 5.59 9.73
N ILE A 88 20.28 6.52 10.04
CA ILE A 88 19.16 6.26 10.93
C ILE A 88 18.28 5.22 10.22
N GLU A 89 18.43 3.97 10.63
CA GLU A 89 17.60 2.85 10.23
C GLU A 89 16.17 3.11 10.71
N ASP A 90 15.28 3.45 9.79
CA ASP A 90 13.85 3.52 10.11
C ASP A 90 13.31 2.09 9.90
N GLU A 91 13.35 1.26 10.94
CA GLU A 91 12.80 -0.12 10.95
C GLU A 91 11.33 -0.20 10.45
N ARG A 92 10.65 0.94 10.35
CA ARG A 92 9.29 1.10 9.81
C ARG A 92 9.22 1.10 8.27
N GLU A 93 10.35 1.12 7.55
CA GLU A 93 10.41 1.40 6.11
C GLU A 93 10.29 0.16 5.19
N GLU A 94 10.95 -0.97 5.49
CA GLU A 94 10.75 -2.25 4.76
C GLU A 94 9.31 -2.78 4.92
N ASP A 95 8.71 -2.47 6.07
CA ASP A 95 7.35 -2.88 6.38
C ASP A 95 6.35 -2.20 5.43
N PHE A 96 6.47 -0.91 5.10
CA PHE A 96 5.44 -0.17 4.34
C PHE A 96 5.25 -0.60 2.87
N GLU A 97 6.30 -0.89 2.12
CA GLU A 97 6.15 -1.38 0.73
C GLU A 97 5.73 -2.83 0.67
N THR A 98 6.25 -3.66 1.58
CA THR A 98 5.74 -5.01 1.79
C THR A 98 4.26 -4.96 2.21
N ARG A 99 3.85 -3.92 2.99
CA ARG A 99 2.45 -3.68 3.43
C ARG A 99 1.56 -3.45 2.24
N PHE A 100 1.91 -2.46 1.43
CA PHE A 100 1.14 -2.08 0.28
C PHE A 100 1.09 -3.21 -0.77
N SER A 101 2.20 -3.90 -1.01
CA SER A 101 2.24 -5.03 -1.95
C SER A 101 1.29 -6.15 -1.54
N LEU A 102 1.23 -6.51 -0.25
CA LEU A 102 0.39 -7.62 0.18
C LEU A 102 -1.10 -7.23 0.25
N GLU A 103 -1.44 -5.99 0.60
CA GLU A 103 -2.83 -5.52 0.55
C GLU A 103 -3.36 -5.51 -0.88
N SER A 104 -2.55 -5.04 -1.84
CA SER A 104 -2.89 -5.12 -3.27
C SER A 104 -3.04 -6.58 -3.71
N GLN A 105 -2.12 -7.46 -3.33
CA GLN A 105 -2.21 -8.89 -3.69
C GLN A 105 -3.43 -9.58 -3.08
N LEU A 106 -3.75 -9.28 -1.82
CA LEU A 106 -4.97 -9.78 -1.17
C LEU A 106 -6.23 -9.29 -1.90
N ARG A 107 -6.25 -8.00 -2.27
CA ARG A 107 -7.35 -7.40 -3.03
C ARG A 107 -7.53 -8.10 -4.37
N ASP A 108 -6.47 -8.23 -5.14
CA ASP A 108 -6.49 -8.82 -6.47
C ASP A 108 -6.85 -10.32 -6.40
N PHE A 109 -6.39 -11.03 -5.36
CA PHE A 109 -6.79 -12.40 -5.09
C PHE A 109 -8.29 -12.51 -4.78
N ILE A 110 -8.81 -11.70 -3.87
CA ILE A 110 -10.23 -11.74 -3.49
C ILE A 110 -11.10 -11.35 -4.69
N SER A 111 -10.80 -10.23 -5.37
CA SER A 111 -11.61 -9.73 -6.49
C SER A 111 -11.67 -10.73 -7.65
N GLY A 112 -10.56 -11.40 -7.95
CA GLY A 112 -10.49 -12.47 -8.95
C GLY A 112 -11.17 -13.78 -8.55
N ASN A 113 -11.50 -13.97 -7.25
CA ASN A 113 -12.06 -15.21 -6.71
C ASN A 113 -13.39 -15.01 -5.95
N LEU A 114 -14.05 -13.85 -6.06
CA LEU A 114 -15.37 -13.58 -5.47
C LEU A 114 -16.42 -14.67 -5.76
N PRO A 115 -16.46 -15.31 -6.96
CA PRO A 115 -17.41 -16.39 -7.24
C PRO A 115 -17.07 -17.72 -6.54
N ARG A 116 -15.91 -17.83 -5.89
CA ARG A 116 -15.39 -19.07 -5.27
C ARG A 116 -15.25 -18.95 -3.75
N ILE A 117 -15.18 -17.73 -3.23
CA ILE A 117 -15.03 -17.46 -1.79
C ILE A 117 -16.42 -17.13 -1.22
N PRO A 118 -17.00 -18.01 -0.38
CA PRO A 118 -18.30 -17.72 0.23
C PRO A 118 -18.15 -16.66 1.33
N ILE A 119 -18.95 -15.60 1.23
CA ILE A 119 -19.04 -14.55 2.24
C ILE A 119 -20.42 -14.62 2.88
N ASN A 120 -20.47 -15.04 4.15
CA ASN A 120 -21.72 -15.31 4.86
C ASN A 120 -22.67 -16.24 4.07
N GLY A 121 -22.12 -17.30 3.47
CA GLY A 121 -22.87 -18.27 2.67
C GLY A 121 -23.29 -17.78 1.27
N ARG A 122 -22.86 -16.60 0.83
CA ARG A 122 -23.14 -16.08 -0.52
C ARG A 122 -21.88 -16.05 -1.38
N TYR A 123 -22.05 -16.28 -2.68
CA TYR A 123 -21.01 -16.07 -3.68
C TYR A 123 -21.26 -14.74 -4.37
N LEU A 124 -20.18 -14.02 -4.65
CA LEU A 124 -20.26 -12.65 -5.09
C LEU A 124 -19.73 -12.50 -6.51
N LYS A 125 -20.15 -11.42 -7.16
CA LYS A 125 -19.56 -10.92 -8.39
C LYS A 125 -19.06 -9.50 -8.18
N LEU A 126 -17.99 -9.13 -8.86
CA LEU A 126 -17.48 -7.77 -8.82
C LEU A 126 -18.56 -6.80 -9.33
N PHE A 127 -18.74 -5.68 -8.63
CA PHE A 127 -19.61 -4.61 -9.09
C PHE A 127 -19.04 -3.98 -10.36
N VAL A 128 -19.90 -3.54 -11.27
CA VAL A 128 -19.52 -2.72 -12.43
C VAL A 128 -20.57 -1.64 -12.57
N ASP A 129 -20.15 -0.38 -12.64
CA ASP A 129 -21.06 0.76 -12.77
C ASP A 129 -21.55 0.94 -14.22
N ALA A 130 -22.41 1.94 -14.44
CA ALA A 130 -22.96 2.23 -15.76
C ALA A 130 -21.91 2.70 -16.79
N ASN A 131 -20.74 3.15 -16.33
CA ASN A 131 -19.62 3.59 -17.18
C ASN A 131 -18.62 2.46 -17.44
N GLY A 132 -18.84 1.27 -16.90
CA GLY A 132 -17.93 0.13 -17.02
C GLY A 132 -16.77 0.15 -16.02
N VAL A 133 -16.80 1.02 -15.00
CA VAL A 133 -15.80 1.02 -13.93
C VAL A 133 -16.09 -0.13 -12.98
N ASP A 134 -15.11 -1.00 -12.77
CA ASP A 134 -15.25 -2.14 -11.87
C ASP A 134 -15.10 -1.75 -10.39
N GLY A 135 -15.53 -2.66 -9.52
CA GLY A 135 -15.59 -2.46 -8.08
C GLY A 135 -14.24 -2.49 -7.35
N VAL A 136 -13.11 -2.66 -8.03
CA VAL A 136 -11.78 -2.66 -7.39
C VAL A 136 -11.34 -1.22 -7.18
N GLU A 137 -10.90 -0.91 -5.95
CA GLU A 137 -10.49 0.45 -5.58
C GLU A 137 -11.54 1.52 -5.96
N TYR A 138 -12.82 1.17 -5.81
CA TYR A 138 -13.96 1.94 -6.28
C TYR A 138 -14.07 3.28 -5.55
N GLN A 139 -14.04 4.38 -6.32
CA GLN A 139 -14.08 5.74 -5.79
C GLN A 139 -15.51 6.14 -5.41
N VAL A 140 -15.67 6.64 -4.20
CA VAL A 140 -16.94 7.16 -3.69
C VAL A 140 -16.74 8.55 -3.08
N GLY A 141 -17.83 9.28 -2.84
CA GLY A 141 -17.75 10.64 -2.32
C GLY A 141 -17.11 10.76 -0.92
N VAL A 142 -16.92 9.64 -0.22
CA VAL A 142 -16.40 9.58 1.15
C VAL A 142 -15.08 8.80 1.27
N GLY A 143 -14.45 8.42 0.15
CA GLY A 143 -13.19 7.69 0.11
C GLY A 143 -13.10 6.67 -1.02
N ARG A 144 -12.27 5.65 -0.82
CA ARG A 144 -12.02 4.57 -1.78
C ARG A 144 -12.31 3.23 -1.13
N ILE A 145 -13.22 2.46 -1.73
CA ILE A 145 -13.57 1.11 -1.28
C ILE A 145 -12.58 0.14 -1.90
N ASP A 146 -12.01 -0.79 -1.12
CA ASP A 146 -11.03 -1.74 -1.66
C ASP A 146 -11.65 -2.69 -2.70
N ILE A 147 -12.81 -3.27 -2.37
CA ILE A 147 -13.62 -4.08 -3.30
C ILE A 147 -15.10 -3.79 -3.05
N LEU A 148 -15.83 -3.49 -4.11
CA LEU A 148 -17.29 -3.42 -4.14
C LEU A 148 -17.84 -4.58 -4.96
N ALA A 149 -18.74 -5.35 -4.38
CA ALA A 149 -19.30 -6.55 -4.99
C ALA A 149 -20.80 -6.64 -4.81
N LEU A 150 -21.43 -7.57 -5.53
CA LEU A 150 -22.85 -7.90 -5.46
C LEU A 150 -23.06 -9.39 -5.26
N ASP A 151 -24.08 -9.79 -4.50
CA ASP A 151 -24.59 -11.15 -4.52
C ASP A 151 -25.58 -11.39 -5.69
N SER A 152 -26.19 -12.59 -5.72
CA SER A 152 -27.23 -12.94 -6.69
C SER A 152 -28.51 -12.12 -6.55
N ASP A 153 -28.79 -11.62 -5.35
CA ASP A 153 -30.02 -10.91 -4.99
C ASP A 153 -29.87 -9.40 -5.23
N GLY A 154 -28.66 -8.95 -5.60
CA GLY A 154 -28.32 -7.56 -5.89
C GLY A 154 -27.86 -6.75 -4.68
N SER A 155 -27.67 -7.40 -3.52
CA SER A 155 -27.15 -6.77 -2.30
C SER A 155 -25.68 -6.42 -2.47
N PHE A 156 -25.26 -5.28 -1.93
CA PHE A 156 -23.86 -4.86 -1.96
C PHE A 156 -23.04 -5.49 -0.86
N TYR A 157 -21.78 -5.73 -1.18
CA TYR A 157 -20.74 -6.12 -0.26
C TYR A 157 -19.57 -5.15 -0.40
N VAL A 158 -19.25 -4.47 0.69
CA VAL A 158 -18.14 -3.51 0.80
C VAL A 158 -17.01 -4.19 1.53
N PHE A 159 -15.85 -4.33 0.89
CA PHE A 159 -14.67 -4.88 1.53
C PHE A 159 -13.74 -3.77 1.97
N GLU A 160 -13.22 -3.93 3.18
CA GLU A 160 -12.10 -3.17 3.73
C GLU A 160 -11.02 -4.17 4.14
N LEU A 161 -9.84 -4.06 3.53
CA LEU A 161 -8.76 -5.00 3.66
C LEU A 161 -7.67 -4.43 4.56
N LYS A 162 -7.09 -5.29 5.40
CA LYS A 162 -5.96 -4.96 6.28
C LYS A 162 -4.97 -6.10 6.28
N ARG A 163 -3.69 -5.78 6.27
CA ARG A 163 -2.63 -6.82 6.32
C ARG A 163 -2.20 -7.24 7.73
N ALA A 164 -2.54 -6.44 8.73
CA ALA A 164 -2.14 -6.61 10.13
C ALA A 164 -3.35 -6.39 11.03
N GLU A 165 -3.17 -6.53 12.35
CA GLU A 165 -4.24 -6.36 13.33
C GLU A 165 -5.07 -5.10 13.04
N SER A 166 -6.37 -5.30 12.93
CA SER A 166 -7.31 -4.26 12.57
C SER A 166 -7.82 -3.54 13.82
N SER A 167 -7.48 -2.26 13.95
CA SER A 167 -8.05 -1.38 14.99
C SER A 167 -9.50 -0.99 14.67
N ASP A 168 -10.27 -0.59 15.67
CA ASP A 168 -11.67 -0.12 15.55
C ASP A 168 -11.87 1.02 14.53
N ARG A 169 -10.80 1.74 14.13
CA ARG A 169 -10.85 2.74 13.05
C ARG A 169 -11.37 2.16 11.73
N VAL A 170 -11.06 0.89 11.45
CA VAL A 170 -11.50 0.20 10.21
C VAL A 170 -13.02 0.13 10.12
N LEU A 171 -13.70 -0.07 11.26
CA LEU A 171 -15.15 -0.14 11.33
C LEU A 171 -15.80 1.20 10.99
N GLY A 172 -15.21 2.30 11.48
CA GLY A 172 -15.67 3.66 11.14
C GLY A 172 -15.49 4.01 9.67
N GLN A 173 -14.47 3.46 9.01
CA GLN A 173 -14.28 3.61 7.56
C GLN A 173 -15.31 2.79 6.79
N LEU A 174 -15.45 1.50 7.11
CA LEU A 174 -16.41 0.60 6.47
C LEU A 174 -17.85 1.12 6.57
N THR A 175 -18.29 1.50 7.77
CA THR A 175 -19.65 1.98 8.01
C THR A 175 -19.96 3.28 7.27
N ARG A 176 -18.95 4.14 7.05
CA ARG A 176 -19.09 5.35 6.22
C ARG A 176 -19.34 5.01 4.76
N TYR A 177 -18.63 4.03 4.22
CA TYR A 177 -18.83 3.53 2.86
C TYR A 177 -20.21 2.89 2.70
N MET A 178 -20.60 2.03 3.64
CA MET A 178 -21.92 1.40 3.66
C MET A 178 -23.05 2.46 3.69
N GLY A 179 -22.92 3.47 4.55
CA GLY A 179 -23.88 4.58 4.64
C GLY A 179 -23.97 5.39 3.34
N TRP A 180 -22.83 5.71 2.72
CA TRP A 180 -22.80 6.40 1.43
C TRP A 180 -23.49 5.58 0.34
N LEU A 181 -23.22 4.28 0.25
CA LEU A 181 -23.87 3.39 -0.72
C LEU A 181 -25.38 3.30 -0.51
N LYS A 182 -25.83 3.10 0.74
CA LYS A 182 -27.25 3.10 1.12
C LYS A 182 -27.96 4.38 0.67
N LYS A 183 -27.29 5.53 0.76
CA LYS A 183 -27.88 6.84 0.39
C LYS A 183 -27.80 7.19 -1.09
N THR A 184 -26.96 6.52 -1.87
CA THR A 184 -26.66 6.94 -3.25
C THR A 184 -27.09 5.91 -4.28
N ILE A 185 -26.46 4.73 -4.28
CA ILE A 185 -26.62 3.75 -5.37
C ILE A 185 -27.37 2.48 -4.95
N ALA A 186 -27.52 2.23 -3.64
CA ALA A 186 -28.14 0.99 -3.18
C ALA A 186 -29.66 1.01 -3.17
N ALA A 187 -30.30 2.19 -3.10
CA ALA A 187 -31.76 2.30 -2.95
C ALA A 187 -32.24 1.36 -1.82
N ASP A 188 -33.21 0.49 -2.09
CA ASP A 188 -33.78 -0.44 -1.11
C ASP A 188 -32.94 -1.72 -0.92
N ARG A 189 -31.84 -1.88 -1.65
CA ARG A 189 -31.00 -3.09 -1.59
C ARG A 189 -30.19 -3.13 -0.32
N GLU A 190 -29.87 -4.34 0.14
CA GLU A 190 -29.01 -4.51 1.29
C GLU A 190 -27.56 -4.12 1.03
N VAL A 191 -26.88 -3.67 2.09
CA VAL A 191 -25.46 -3.31 2.05
C VAL A 191 -24.80 -3.98 3.23
N TYR A 192 -23.87 -4.88 2.93
CA TYR A 192 -23.07 -5.64 3.87
C TYR A 192 -21.64 -5.11 3.88
N GLY A 193 -21.04 -5.05 5.06
CA GLY A 193 -19.64 -4.75 5.26
C GLY A 193 -18.84 -6.02 5.50
N VAL A 194 -17.63 -6.08 4.95
CA VAL A 194 -16.71 -7.19 5.12
C VAL A 194 -15.34 -6.61 5.48
N ILE A 195 -14.84 -6.93 6.66
CA ILE A 195 -13.47 -6.61 7.05
C ILE A 195 -12.65 -7.89 6.92
N VAL A 196 -11.58 -7.82 6.14
CA VAL A 196 -10.63 -8.92 5.98
C VAL A 196 -9.28 -8.48 6.54
N SER A 197 -8.75 -9.24 7.50
CA SER A 197 -7.48 -8.93 8.16
C SER A 197 -6.62 -10.18 8.33
N LYS A 198 -5.31 -10.04 8.56
CA LYS A 198 -4.49 -11.20 8.98
C LYS A 198 -4.87 -11.66 10.38
N GLU A 199 -5.19 -10.70 11.25
CA GLU A 199 -5.60 -10.92 12.64
C GLU A 199 -6.65 -9.87 13.03
N ILE A 200 -7.61 -10.28 13.85
CA ILE A 200 -8.71 -9.46 14.34
C ILE A 200 -8.74 -9.53 15.86
N GLY A 201 -8.35 -8.44 16.49
CA GLY A 201 -8.36 -8.27 17.94
C GLY A 201 -9.77 -8.28 18.54
N SER A 202 -9.86 -8.53 19.85
CA SER A 202 -11.12 -8.66 20.60
C SER A 202 -11.97 -7.38 20.57
N ASN A 203 -11.35 -6.20 20.61
CA ASN A 203 -12.06 -4.92 20.56
C ASN A 203 -12.91 -4.78 19.28
N LEU A 204 -12.33 -5.08 18.12
CA LEU A 204 -13.06 -5.02 16.86
C LEU A 204 -14.18 -6.07 16.81
N ARG A 205 -13.95 -7.27 17.36
CA ARG A 205 -15.00 -8.31 17.48
C ARG A 205 -16.17 -7.84 18.35
N TYR A 206 -15.88 -7.20 19.48
CA TYR A 206 -16.92 -6.61 20.34
C TYR A 206 -17.66 -5.49 19.63
N ALA A 207 -16.94 -4.57 18.96
CA ALA A 207 -17.55 -3.48 18.23
C ALA A 207 -18.49 -3.98 17.12
N VAL A 208 -18.06 -4.97 16.33
CA VAL A 208 -18.90 -5.56 15.26
C VAL A 208 -20.09 -6.34 15.81
N SER A 209 -20.00 -6.91 17.02
CA SER A 209 -21.10 -7.73 17.59
C SER A 209 -22.43 -6.98 17.72
N VAL A 210 -22.40 -5.65 17.77
CA VAL A 210 -23.58 -4.78 17.85
C VAL A 210 -23.86 -4.03 16.55
N VAL A 211 -23.01 -4.16 15.53
CA VAL A 211 -23.19 -3.52 14.22
C VAL A 211 -23.78 -4.54 13.24
N PRO A 212 -25.02 -4.35 12.76
CA PRO A 212 -25.65 -5.30 11.86
C PRO A 212 -24.94 -5.34 10.50
N ASN A 213 -25.07 -6.47 9.81
CA ASN A 213 -24.62 -6.65 8.42
C ASN A 213 -23.11 -6.46 8.20
N VAL A 214 -22.29 -6.59 9.25
CA VAL A 214 -20.83 -6.54 9.16
C VAL A 214 -20.24 -7.92 9.48
N PHE A 215 -19.36 -8.41 8.61
CA PHE A 215 -18.68 -9.69 8.76
C PHE A 215 -17.18 -9.50 8.90
N LEU A 216 -16.57 -10.35 9.71
CA LEU A 216 -15.13 -10.35 9.99
C LEU A 216 -14.52 -11.64 9.42
N PHE A 217 -13.43 -11.50 8.68
CA PHE A 217 -12.67 -12.63 8.13
C PHE A 217 -11.18 -12.46 8.42
N GLU A 218 -10.57 -13.55 8.88
CA GLU A 218 -9.11 -13.65 8.97
C GLU A 218 -8.58 -14.42 7.76
N TYR A 219 -7.49 -13.95 7.16
CA TYR A 219 -6.79 -14.67 6.08
C TYR A 219 -5.45 -15.21 6.56
N ALA A 220 -5.05 -16.35 6.00
CA ALA A 220 -3.74 -16.95 6.22
C ALA A 220 -3.06 -17.21 4.87
N ILE A 221 -1.72 -17.09 4.84
CA ILE A 221 -0.90 -17.42 3.67
C ILE A 221 -0.16 -18.72 3.99
N GLN A 222 -0.32 -19.72 3.14
CA GLN A 222 0.44 -20.96 3.20
C GLN A 222 1.32 -21.10 1.96
N PHE A 223 2.62 -21.30 2.15
CA PHE A 223 3.57 -21.50 1.07
C PHE A 223 4.25 -22.86 1.24
N THR A 224 4.26 -23.65 0.16
CA THR A 224 4.88 -24.98 0.13
C THR A 224 5.69 -25.08 -1.15
N LEU A 225 6.97 -25.45 -1.03
CA LEU A 225 7.84 -25.79 -2.15
C LEU A 225 8.00 -27.30 -2.24
N ASN A 226 7.86 -27.85 -3.44
CA ASN A 226 8.12 -29.24 -3.72
C ASN A 226 9.30 -29.37 -4.67
N GLU A 227 10.16 -30.33 -4.38
CA GLU A 227 11.33 -30.65 -5.19
C GLU A 227 10.90 -31.33 -6.51
N ALA A 228 11.45 -30.90 -7.65
CA ALA A 228 10.98 -31.32 -8.98
C ALA A 228 12.12 -31.73 -9.94
N HIS A 229 13.19 -32.34 -9.42
CA HIS A 229 14.37 -32.70 -10.22
C HIS A 229 14.26 -34.08 -10.88
N GLN A 230 13.30 -34.89 -10.47
CA GLN A 230 13.13 -36.25 -11.00
C GLN A 230 12.26 -36.22 -12.26
N LEU A 231 12.74 -36.86 -13.33
CA LEU A 231 11.94 -37.07 -14.54
C LEU A 231 10.90 -38.17 -14.27
N PRO A 232 9.66 -38.03 -14.77
CA PRO A 232 8.66 -39.07 -14.63
C PRO A 232 9.15 -40.38 -15.29
N SER A 233 9.08 -41.48 -14.55
CA SER A 233 9.39 -42.84 -15.00
C SER A 233 8.37 -43.37 -16.00
#